data_AF-A0A923S645-F1
#
_entry.id   AF-A0A923S645-F1
#
_cell.length_a   1.000
_cell.length_b   1.000
_cell.length_c   1.000
_cell.angle_alpha   90.00
_cell.angle_beta   90.00
_cell.angle_gamma   90.00
#
_symmetry.space_group_name_H-M   'P 1'
#
loop_
_entity.id
_entity.type
_entity.pdbx_description
1 polymer ?
#
loop_
_entity_poly.entity_id
_entity_poly.type
_entity_poly.pdbx_seq_one_letter_code
_entity_poly.pdbx_strand_id
1 'polypeptide(L)'
;MKLINIGFGNLVSQERLVAIVSPDSAPIKRMVQETRERGMLIDATYGRKTASIFIMDSDHVILSALPPERFSPKEQEGEGS
;
A
#
# COMPACT_ATOMS: atom_id res chain seq x y z
N MET A 1 1.37 11.56 -14.59
CA MET A 1 1.82 10.42 -13.77
C MET A 1 2.29 10.92 -12.42
N LYS A 2 1.44 10.82 -11.40
CA LYS A 2 1.82 11.06 -10.00
C LYS A 2 2.32 9.77 -9.35
N LEU A 3 3.41 9.86 -8.58
CA LEU A 3 4.04 8.74 -7.88
C LEU A 3 3.92 8.91 -6.36
N ILE A 4 3.67 7.81 -5.65
CA ILE A 4 3.66 7.75 -4.18
C ILE A 4 4.90 7.01 -3.71
N ASN A 5 5.66 7.60 -2.78
CA ASN A 5 6.78 6.95 -2.11
C ASN A 5 6.30 5.94 -1.08
N ILE A 6 6.56 4.66 -1.31
CA ILE A 6 6.15 3.56 -0.42
C ILE A 6 7.30 3.03 0.45
N GLY A 7 8.40 3.77 0.55
CA GLY A 7 9.57 3.45 1.37
C GLY A 7 10.75 2.93 0.57
N PHE A 8 11.97 3.09 1.11
CA PHE A 8 13.23 2.58 0.55
C PHE A 8 13.50 2.97 -0.91
N GLY A 9 13.04 4.16 -1.32
CA GLY A 9 13.19 4.64 -2.70
C GLY A 9 12.18 4.03 -3.69
N ASN A 10 11.23 3.21 -3.23
CA ASN A 10 10.20 2.61 -4.07
C ASN A 10 9.05 3.59 -4.30
N LEU A 11 8.53 3.55 -5.52
CA LEU A 11 7.50 4.45 -6.02
C LEU A 11 6.41 3.63 -6.71
N VAL A 12 5.15 4.00 -6.50
CA VAL A 12 3.99 3.39 -7.18
C VAL A 12 3.13 4.45 -7.86
N SER A 13 2.45 4.09 -8.94
CA SER A 13 1.53 5.01 -9.62
C SER A 13 0.30 5.29 -8.75
N GLN A 14 0.09 6.56 -8.40
CA GLN A 14 -1.08 7.00 -7.66
C GLN A 14 -2.37 6.76 -8.43
N GLU A 15 -2.33 6.90 -9.75
CA GLU A 15 -3.49 6.79 -10.64
C GLU A 15 -4.02 5.36 -10.77
N ARG A 16 -3.21 4.36 -10.40
CA ARG A 16 -3.54 2.93 -10.45
C ARG A 16 -3.85 2.30 -9.09
N LEU A 17 -3.75 3.10 -8.03
CA LEU A 17 -3.99 2.66 -6.66
C LEU A 17 -5.50 2.60 -6.40
N VAL A 18 -5.99 1.42 -6.03
CA VAL A 18 -7.39 1.22 -5.63
C VAL A 18 -7.57 1.50 -4.15
N ALA A 19 -6.69 0.96 -3.31
CA ALA A 19 -6.78 1.10 -1.85
C ALA A 19 -5.43 0.89 -1.14
N ILE A 20 -5.30 1.47 0.05
CA ILE A 20 -4.24 1.18 1.02
C ILE A 20 -4.90 0.63 2.27
N VAL A 21 -4.47 -0.55 2.73
CA VAL A 21 -5.07 -1.25 3.88
C VAL A 21 -4.01 -1.73 4.86
N SER A 22 -4.40 -1.92 6.12
CA SER A 22 -3.53 -2.52 7.14
C SER A 22 -3.49 -4.06 7.01
N PRO A 23 -2.38 -4.71 7.38
CA PRO A 23 -2.20 -6.17 7.26
C PRO A 23 -2.85 -6.97 8.40
N ASP A 24 -3.65 -6.34 9.27
CA ASP A 24 -4.01 -6.93 10.57
C ASP A 24 -5.10 -7.99 10.49
N SER A 25 -5.97 -7.93 9.49
CA SER A 25 -7.11 -8.84 9.36
C SER A 25 -6.75 -10.17 8.68
N ALA A 26 -7.41 -11.25 9.11
CA ALA A 26 -7.23 -12.58 8.52
C ALA A 26 -7.56 -12.64 7.00
N PRO A 27 -8.63 -11.99 6.50
CA PRO A 27 -8.90 -11.93 5.06
C PRO A 27 -7.80 -11.25 4.25
N ILE A 28 -7.23 -10.16 4.77
CA ILE A 28 -6.13 -9.45 4.10
C ILE A 28 -4.87 -10.31 4.05
N LYS A 29 -4.52 -10.99 5.16
CA LYS A 29 -3.40 -11.93 5.16
C LYS A 29 -3.59 -13.05 4.13
N ARG A 30 -4.82 -13.55 3.98
CA ARG A 30 -5.15 -14.57 2.97
C ARG A 30 -4.97 -14.03 1.54
N MET A 31 -5.49 -12.85 1.24
CA MET A 31 -5.31 -12.18 -0.06
C MET A 31 -3.82 -12.02 -0.42
N VAL A 32 -2.97 -11.66 0.55
CA VAL A 32 -1.52 -11.55 0.33
C VAL A 32 -0.89 -12.91 -0.03
N GLN A 33 -1.29 -14.00 0.62
CA GLN A 33 -0.81 -15.35 0.27
C GLN A 33 -1.27 -15.76 -1.13
N GLU A 34 -2.56 -15.61 -1.44
CA GLU A 34 -3.10 -15.92 -2.77
C GLU A 34 -2.41 -15.11 -3.87
N THR A 35 -2.13 -13.83 -3.62
CA THR A 35 -1.42 -12.96 -4.56
C THR A 35 0.03 -13.40 -4.76
N ARG A 36 0.69 -13.89 -3.69
CA ARG A 36 2.05 -14.45 -3.77
C ARG A 36 2.08 -15.72 -4.62
N GLU A 37 1.13 -16.62 -4.40
CA GLU A 37 0.99 -17.87 -5.16
C GLU A 37 0.74 -17.60 -6.66
N ARG A 38 -0.01 -16.54 -6.97
CA ARG A 38 -0.25 -16.07 -8.34
C ARG A 38 0.94 -15.34 -8.99
N GLY A 39 2.02 -15.08 -8.24
CA GLY A 39 3.18 -14.32 -8.74
C GLY A 39 2.93 -12.81 -8.91
N MET A 40 1.84 -12.28 -8.33
CA MET A 40 1.44 -10.87 -8.48
C MET A 40 1.82 -10.00 -7.26
N LEU A 41 2.48 -10.60 -6.27
CA LEU A 41 2.92 -9.90 -5.06
C LEU A 41 4.26 -9.20 -5.28
N ILE A 42 4.33 -7.91 -4.97
CA ILE A 42 5.57 -7.14 -4.94
C ILE A 42 5.89 -6.82 -3.48
N ASP A 43 7.03 -7.31 -3.00
CA ASP A 43 7.49 -7.05 -1.64
C ASP A 43 8.47 -5.88 -1.60
N ALA A 44 7.97 -4.69 -1.21
CA ALA A 44 8.78 -3.49 -1.03
C ALA A 44 9.09 -3.21 0.46
N THR A 45 9.03 -4.24 1.32
CA THR A 45 9.30 -4.08 2.77
C THR A 45 10.79 -4.08 3.11
N TYR A 46 11.63 -4.65 2.24
CA TYR A 46 13.07 -4.86 2.49
C TYR A 46 13.32 -5.65 3.79
N GLY A 47 12.52 -6.71 4.01
CA GLY A 47 12.63 -7.58 5.18
C GLY A 47 12.09 -6.99 6.48
N ARG A 48 11.50 -5.79 6.45
CA ARG A 48 10.83 -5.19 7.61
C ARG A 48 9.40 -5.71 7.74
N LYS A 49 8.82 -5.50 8.92
CA LYS A 49 7.40 -5.77 9.15
C LYS A 49 6.54 -5.00 8.15
N THR A 50 5.65 -5.70 7.44
CA THR A 50 4.60 -5.08 6.64
C THR A 50 3.75 -4.19 7.54
N ALA A 51 3.63 -2.92 7.18
CA ALA A 51 2.80 -1.94 7.89
C ALA A 51 1.60 -1.51 7.04
N SER A 52 1.72 -1.55 5.71
CA SER A 52 0.60 -1.31 4.80
C SER A 52 0.67 -2.19 3.55
N ILE A 53 -0.49 -2.34 2.93
CA ILE A 53 -0.70 -3.12 1.72
C ILE A 53 -1.40 -2.23 0.69
N PHE A 54 -0.83 -2.13 -0.50
CA PHE A 54 -1.38 -1.38 -1.62
C PHE A 54 -2.04 -2.35 -2.58
N ILE A 55 -3.29 -2.07 -2.93
CA ILE A 55 -4.08 -2.84 -3.90
C ILE A 55 -4.11 -2.02 -5.20
N MET A 56 -3.56 -2.59 -6.27
CA MET A 56 -3.51 -1.96 -7.58
C MET A 56 -4.65 -2.46 -8.47
N ASP A 57 -5.04 -1.66 -9.47
CA ASP A 57 -6.04 -2.01 -10.50
C ASP A 57 -5.61 -3.15 -11.45
N SER A 58 -4.36 -3.58 -11.33
CA SER A 58 -3.70 -4.60 -12.17
C SER A 58 -3.54 -5.94 -11.46
N ASP A 59 -4.33 -6.19 -10.41
CA ASP A 59 -4.22 -7.33 -9.49
C ASP A 59 -2.92 -7.41 -8.68
N HIS A 60 -1.95 -6.52 -8.91
CA HIS A 60 -0.76 -6.45 -8.08
C HIS A 60 -1.11 -6.02 -6.66
N VAL A 61 -0.53 -6.73 -5.70
CA VAL A 61 -0.54 -6.32 -4.29
C VAL A 61 0.88 -5.96 -3.90
N ILE A 62 1.07 -4.78 -3.31
CA ILE A 62 2.39 -4.27 -2.95
C ILE A 62 2.49 -4.13 -1.43
N LEU A 63 3.48 -4.76 -0.83
CA LEU A 63 3.74 -4.68 0.61
C LEU A 63 4.69 -3.52 0.92
N SER A 64 4.36 -2.70 1.91
CA SER A 64 5.20 -1.60 2.37
C SER A 64 5.44 -1.68 3.88
N ALA A 65 6.61 -1.21 4.32
CA ALA A 65 6.92 -1.03 5.73
C ALA A 65 6.47 0.34 6.30
N LEU A 66 5.89 1.20 5.45
CA LEU A 66 5.34 2.48 5.88
C LEU A 66 3.87 2.29 6.29
N PRO A 67 3.41 2.93 7.37
CA PRO A 67 2.07 2.71 7.87
C PRO A 67 1.03 3.52 7.05
N PRO A 68 -0.25 3.07 6.96
CA PRO A 68 -1.26 3.67 6.08
C PRO A 68 -1.50 5.18 6.32
N GLU A 69 -1.33 5.64 7.54
CA GLU A 69 -1.54 7.04 7.97
C GLU A 69 -0.60 8.00 7.25
N ARG A 70 0.58 7.52 6.81
CA ARG A 70 1.51 8.32 6.01
C ARG A 70 0.92 8.73 4.65
N PHE A 71 -0.05 7.97 4.16
CA PHE A 71 -0.68 8.15 2.85
C PHE A 71 -2.10 8.71 2.95
N SER A 72 -2.61 8.90 4.17
CA SER A 72 -3.90 9.54 4.37
C SER A 72 -3.82 10.98 3.85
N PRO A 73 -4.88 11.47 3.18
CA PRO A 73 -4.99 12.91 2.95
C PRO A 73 -4.80 13.60 4.29
N LYS A 74 -3.88 14.56 4.38
CA LYS A 74 -3.92 15.50 5.50
C LYS A 74 -5.30 16.11 5.46
N GLU A 75 -6.06 16.03 6.55
CA GLU A 75 -7.25 16.86 6.71
C GLU A 75 -6.80 18.27 6.33
N GLN A 76 -7.45 18.86 5.32
CA GLN A 76 -7.36 20.30 5.15
C GLN A 76 -8.01 20.83 6.41
N GLU A 77 -7.20 21.16 7.42
CA GLU A 77 -7.62 22.02 8.52
C GLU A 77 -8.31 23.20 7.86
N GLY A 78 -9.60 23.38 8.18
CA GLY A 78 -10.45 24.31 7.47
C GLY A 78 -9.83 25.70 7.42
N GLU A 79 -9.52 26.18 6.22
CA GLU A 79 -9.56 27.61 5.93
C GLU A 79 -11.02 28.05 6.08
N GLY A 80 -11.41 28.29 7.33
CA GLY A 80 -12.78 28.54 7.75
C GLY A 80 -12.81 29.11 9.16
N SER A 81 -12.13 30.24 9.35
CA SER A 81 -12.40 31.23 10.42
C SER A 81 -11.96 32.61 9.94
#